data_AF-A0A2V7Q642-F1
#
_entry.id   AF-A0A2V7Q642-F1
#
_cell.length_a   1.000
_cell.length_b   1.000
_cell.length_c   1.000
_cell.angle_alpha   90.00
_cell.angle_beta   90.00
_cell.angle_gamma   90.00
#
_symmetry.space_group_name_H-M   'P 1'
#
loop_
_entity.id
_entity.type
_entity.pdbx_description
1 polymer ?
#
loop_
_entity_poly.entity_id
_entity_poly.type
_entity_poly.pdbx_seq_one_letter_code
_entity_poly.pdbx_strand_id
1 'polypeptide(L)'
;MARQGSPPDRHGPLAAEEGGSAGQTTRLVGRVRKPHGQRGEVAVFPLVENPGAVFTPKARLLVVNEERQVVAGPLVVARRRAYHREWLLSFVGVKSRAVVEPWRDQFVAVEETDADD
;
A
#
# COMPACT_ATOMS: atom_id res chain seq x y z
N MET A 1 12.90 59.84 19.98
CA MET A 1 13.17 58.40 20.18
C MET A 1 11.98 57.62 19.64
N ALA A 2 12.22 56.64 18.79
CA ALA A 2 11.20 55.93 18.02
C ALA A 2 10.65 54.71 18.79
N ARG A 3 9.56 54.14 18.23
CA ARG A 3 9.03 52.75 18.41
C ARG A 3 8.18 52.60 19.70
N GLN A 4 6.90 52.22 19.68
CA GLN A 4 6.34 51.03 19.04
C GLN A 4 4.84 51.21 18.72
N GLY A 5 4.49 50.91 17.47
CA GLY A 5 3.13 50.49 17.11
C GLY A 5 2.94 49.02 17.46
N SER A 6 1.72 48.65 17.80
CA SER A 6 1.27 47.28 17.97
C SER A 6 0.27 46.98 16.85
N PRO A 7 0.48 45.89 16.08
CA PRO A 7 -0.67 45.11 15.61
C PRO A 7 -0.32 43.59 15.61
N PRO A 8 -1.21 42.68 15.17
CA PRO A 8 -2.04 41.88 16.07
C PRO A 8 -1.81 40.37 15.89
N ASP A 9 -2.57 39.59 16.65
CA ASP A 9 -2.84 38.16 16.53
C ASP A 9 -2.53 37.53 15.18
N ARG A 10 -1.58 36.60 15.19
CA ARG A 10 -1.37 35.63 14.13
C ARG A 10 -1.86 34.27 14.66
N HIS A 11 -3.11 33.94 14.35
CA HIS A 11 -3.55 32.55 14.30
C HIS A 11 -2.66 31.82 13.27
N GLY A 12 -1.68 31.08 13.76
CA GLY A 12 -0.98 30.09 12.96
C GLY A 12 -1.93 28.91 12.70
N PRO A 13 -2.04 28.41 11.46
CA PRO A 13 -2.75 27.16 11.24
C PRO A 13 -2.04 26.05 12.02
N LEU A 14 -2.81 25.18 12.68
CA LEU A 14 -2.31 23.92 13.22
C LEU A 14 -1.53 23.24 12.11
N ALA A 15 -0.22 23.07 12.34
CA ALA A 15 0.56 22.10 11.61
C ALA A 15 -0.18 20.78 11.75
N ALA A 16 -0.71 20.27 10.64
CA ALA A 16 -0.99 18.86 10.53
C ALA A 16 0.37 18.20 10.72
N GLU A 17 0.56 17.62 11.90
CA GLU A 17 1.69 16.78 12.21
C GLU A 17 1.62 15.61 11.23
N GLU A 18 2.26 15.76 10.07
CA GLU A 18 2.65 14.65 9.23
C GLU A 18 3.74 13.90 10.01
N GLY A 19 3.29 13.09 10.96
CA GLY A 19 4.06 12.00 11.52
C GLY A 19 4.30 10.97 10.43
N GLY A 20 5.15 11.31 9.45
CA GLY A 20 5.78 10.33 8.61
C GLY A 20 6.55 9.41 9.54
N SER A 21 6.13 8.15 9.64
CA SER A 21 6.91 7.10 10.30
C SER A 21 8.33 7.14 9.74
N ALA A 22 9.25 7.72 10.50
CA ALA A 22 10.67 7.65 10.20
C ALA A 22 11.06 6.16 10.23
N GLY A 23 11.36 5.60 9.05
CA GLY A 23 11.95 4.27 8.90
C GLY A 23 11.12 3.20 8.17
N GLN A 24 9.92 3.49 7.67
CA GLN A 24 9.16 2.52 6.86
C GLN A 24 9.07 2.96 5.40
N THR A 25 10.00 2.46 4.58
CA THR A 25 9.89 2.62 3.14
C THR A 25 9.10 1.44 2.57
N THR A 26 8.10 1.70 1.74
CA THR A 26 7.37 0.62 1.06
C THR A 26 8.06 0.28 -0.25
N ARG A 27 8.46 -0.97 -0.43
CA ARG A 27 9.00 -1.48 -1.69
C ARG A 27 7.88 -2.03 -2.57
N LEU A 28 7.78 -1.53 -3.81
CA LEU A 28 6.81 -2.05 -4.78
C LEU A 28 7.24 -3.45 -5.26
N VAL A 29 6.29 -4.39 -5.27
CA VAL A 29 6.51 -5.79 -5.63
C VAL A 29 5.58 -6.31 -6.72
N GLY A 30 4.51 -5.58 -7.03
CA GLY A 30 3.57 -5.95 -8.07
C GLY A 30 2.63 -4.83 -8.46
N ARG A 31 1.82 -5.08 -9.49
CA ARG A 31 0.71 -4.22 -9.92
C ARG A 31 -0.57 -5.04 -10.02
N VAL A 32 -1.63 -4.58 -9.37
CA VAL A 32 -2.95 -5.19 -9.48
C VAL A 32 -3.49 -4.89 -10.87
N ARG A 33 -3.82 -5.93 -11.62
CA ARG A 33 -4.36 -5.80 -12.99
C ARG A 33 -5.87 -5.74 -12.99
N LYS A 34 -6.50 -6.67 -12.28
CA LYS A 34 -7.96 -6.77 -12.18
C LYS A 34 -8.39 -7.67 -11.03
N PRO A 35 -9.61 -7.49 -10.51
CA PRO A 35 -10.30 -8.52 -9.75
C PRO A 35 -10.53 -9.78 -10.58
N HIS A 36 -10.50 -10.92 -9.90
CA HIS A 36 -10.72 -12.25 -10.45
C HIS A 36 -11.88 -12.95 -9.71
N GLY A 37 -12.85 -13.45 -10.48
CA GLY A 37 -14.06 -14.07 -9.92
C GLY A 37 -14.86 -13.14 -9.00
N GLN A 38 -15.67 -13.75 -8.14
CA GLN A 38 -16.58 -13.06 -7.21
C GLN A 38 -16.06 -13.03 -5.76
N ARG A 39 -15.03 -13.83 -5.42
CA ARG A 39 -14.56 -14.06 -4.05
C ARG A 39 -13.45 -13.11 -3.59
N GLY A 40 -13.24 -12.00 -4.29
CA GLY A 40 -12.22 -11.02 -3.92
C GLY A 40 -10.78 -11.44 -4.24
N GLU A 41 -10.60 -12.38 -5.16
CA GLU A 41 -9.27 -12.69 -5.71
C GLU A 41 -8.81 -11.58 -6.66
N VAL A 42 -7.50 -11.35 -6.77
CA VAL A 42 -6.93 -10.36 -7.68
C VAL A 42 -5.81 -10.96 -8.51
N ALA A 43 -5.72 -10.55 -9.78
CA ALA A 43 -4.58 -10.83 -10.63
C ALA A 43 -3.52 -9.75 -10.45
N VAL A 44 -2.30 -10.16 -10.08
CA VAL A 44 -1.16 -9.28 -9.83
C VAL A 44 -0.04 -9.60 -10.81
N PHE A 45 0.39 -8.58 -11.56
CA PHE A 45 1.60 -8.67 -12.35
C PHE A 45 2.82 -8.42 -11.46
N PRO A 46 3.79 -9.34 -11.38
CA PRO A 46 4.96 -9.17 -10.52
C PRO A 46 5.93 -8.11 -11.06
N LEU A 47 6.54 -7.34 -10.15
CA LEU A 47 7.60 -6.36 -10.47
C LEU A 47 8.96 -6.76 -9.86
N VAL A 48 9.07 -8.00 -9.40
CA VAL A 48 10.26 -8.58 -8.77
C VAL A 48 10.66 -9.88 -9.45
N GLU A 49 11.93 -10.24 -9.32
CA GLU A 49 12.51 -11.43 -9.96
C GLU A 49 11.93 -12.75 -9.41
N ASN A 50 11.78 -12.85 -8.09
CA ASN A 50 11.23 -14.03 -7.42
C ASN A 50 9.90 -13.72 -6.71
N PRO A 51 8.79 -13.52 -7.45
CA PRO A 51 7.50 -13.23 -6.85
C PRO A 51 6.98 -14.39 -6.00
N GLY A 52 7.49 -15.60 -6.26
CA GLY A 52 7.13 -16.78 -5.51
C GLY A 52 7.61 -16.76 -4.05
N ALA A 53 8.67 -16.02 -3.74
CA ALA A 53 9.14 -15.80 -2.38
C ALA A 53 8.37 -14.67 -1.67
N VAL A 54 7.91 -13.66 -2.44
CA VAL A 54 7.20 -12.49 -1.89
C VAL A 54 5.72 -12.79 -1.60
N PHE A 55 5.00 -13.41 -2.55
CA PHE A 55 3.56 -13.63 -2.43
C PHE A 55 3.19 -14.90 -1.66
N THR A 56 4.04 -15.36 -0.75
CA THR A 56 3.80 -16.58 0.04
C THR A 56 2.57 -16.44 0.93
N PRO A 57 1.83 -17.53 1.21
CA PRO A 57 0.78 -17.49 2.23
C PRO A 57 1.33 -16.94 3.56
N LYS A 58 0.55 -16.12 4.25
CA LYS A 58 0.91 -15.33 5.44
C LYS A 58 1.78 -14.09 5.20
N ALA A 59 2.28 -13.84 3.98
CA ALA A 59 2.93 -12.57 3.66
C ALA A 59 1.97 -11.39 3.87
N ARG A 60 2.50 -10.27 4.35
CA ARG A 60 1.76 -9.01 4.54
C ARG A 60 2.06 -8.10 3.36
N LEU A 61 1.02 -7.72 2.65
CA LEU A 61 1.09 -6.83 1.49
C LEU A 61 0.24 -5.59 1.72
N LEU A 62 0.66 -4.48 1.15
CA LEU A 62 -0.11 -3.25 1.04
C LEU A 62 -0.57 -3.08 -0.41
N VAL A 63 -1.73 -2.49 -0.61
CA VAL A 63 -2.13 -1.89 -1.89
C VAL A 63 -1.89 -0.40 -1.76
N VAL A 64 -1.11 0.17 -2.68
CA VAL A 64 -0.74 1.58 -2.66
C VAL A 64 -1.02 2.24 -4.01
N ASN A 65 -1.28 3.54 -4.01
CA ASN A 65 -1.44 4.33 -5.23
C ASN A 65 -0.09 4.71 -5.86
N GLU A 66 -0.13 5.47 -6.95
CA GLU A 66 1.07 5.94 -7.66
C GLU A 66 1.98 6.82 -6.78
N GLU A 67 1.38 7.56 -5.84
CA GLU A 67 2.05 8.40 -4.84
C GLU A 67 2.52 7.61 -3.61
N ARG A 68 2.42 6.26 -3.63
CA ARG A 68 2.74 5.33 -2.54
C ARG A 68 1.90 5.49 -1.27
N GLN A 69 0.75 6.15 -1.36
CA GLN A 69 -0.22 6.21 -0.27
C GLN A 69 -0.98 4.89 -0.17
N VAL A 70 -1.21 4.41 1.05
CA VAL A 70 -1.93 3.14 1.29
C VAL A 70 -3.40 3.28 0.93
N VAL A 71 -3.84 2.47 -0.02
CA VAL A 71 -5.24 2.31 -0.45
C VAL A 71 -5.91 1.18 0.35
N ALA A 72 -5.18 0.10 0.63
CA ALA A 72 -5.66 -1.01 1.46
C ALA A 72 -4.51 -1.77 2.12
N GLY A 73 -4.78 -2.34 3.30
CA GLY A 73 -3.88 -3.22 4.01
C GLY A 73 -3.60 -2.78 5.45
N PRO A 74 -2.73 -3.51 6.17
CA PRO A 74 -1.99 -4.69 5.71
C PRO A 74 -2.91 -5.87 5.38
N LEU A 75 -2.71 -6.48 4.20
CA LEU A 75 -3.45 -7.65 3.72
C LEU A 75 -2.59 -8.90 3.91
N VAL A 76 -3.16 -9.93 4.53
CA VAL A 76 -2.48 -11.22 4.70
C VAL A 76 -2.83 -12.13 3.54
N VAL A 77 -1.83 -12.58 2.77
CA VAL A 77 -2.04 -13.53 1.67
C VAL A 77 -2.58 -14.85 2.24
N ALA A 78 -3.78 -15.25 1.83
CA ALA A 78 -4.38 -16.53 2.21
C ALA A 78 -3.93 -17.64 1.26
N ARG A 79 -4.00 -17.38 -0.05
CA ARG A 79 -3.60 -18.33 -1.09
C ARG A 79 -3.02 -17.58 -2.28
N ARG A 80 -2.08 -18.24 -2.96
CA ARG A 80 -1.48 -17.81 -4.22
C ARG A 80 -1.60 -18.90 -5.29
N ARG A 81 -1.71 -18.50 -6.55
CA ARG A 81 -1.59 -19.41 -7.71
C ARG A 81 -0.92 -18.69 -8.88
N ALA A 82 0.03 -19.33 -9.53
CA ALA A 82 0.58 -18.82 -10.78
C ALA A 82 -0.50 -18.84 -11.88
N TYR A 83 -0.57 -17.79 -12.68
CA TYR A 83 -1.56 -17.63 -13.74
C TYR A 83 -0.94 -16.88 -14.92
N HIS A 84 -0.51 -17.60 -15.95
CA HIS A 84 0.32 -17.06 -17.04
C HIS A 84 1.54 -16.31 -16.49
N ARG A 85 1.66 -15.00 -16.79
CA ARG A 85 2.74 -14.11 -16.31
C ARG A 85 2.35 -13.36 -15.02
N GLU A 86 1.24 -13.72 -14.41
CA GLU A 86 0.62 -13.07 -13.26
C GLU A 86 0.45 -14.05 -12.09
N TRP A 87 0.03 -13.52 -10.94
CA TRP A 87 -0.34 -14.28 -9.76
C TRP A 87 -1.77 -13.99 -9.37
N LEU A 88 -2.56 -15.02 -9.12
CA LEU A 88 -3.86 -14.91 -8.48
C LEU A 88 -3.65 -14.97 -6.97
N LEU A 89 -3.98 -13.89 -6.29
CA LEU A 89 -3.89 -13.77 -4.84
C LEU A 89 -5.28 -13.68 -4.23
N SER A 90 -5.46 -14.36 -3.10
CA SER A 90 -6.57 -14.14 -2.17
C SER A 90 -6.02 -13.68 -0.84
N PHE A 91 -6.81 -12.91 -0.11
CA PHE A 91 -6.42 -12.37 1.19
C PHE A 91 -7.37 -12.82 2.28
N VAL A 92 -6.85 -12.94 3.50
CA VAL A 92 -7.66 -13.26 4.67
C VAL A 92 -8.71 -12.15 4.86
N GLY A 93 -9.98 -12.54 5.01
CA GLY A 93 -11.10 -11.61 5.22
C GLY A 93 -11.66 -10.96 3.95
N VAL A 94 -10.93 -10.97 2.82
CA VAL A 94 -11.39 -10.38 1.55
C VAL A 94 -12.16 -11.44 0.76
N LYS A 95 -13.49 -11.31 0.74
CA LYS A 95 -14.41 -12.33 0.18
C LYS A 95 -15.34 -11.82 -0.93
N SER A 96 -15.20 -10.56 -1.35
CA SER A 96 -16.10 -9.95 -2.33
C SER A 96 -15.32 -9.20 -3.40
N ARG A 97 -15.74 -9.36 -4.66
CA ARG A 97 -15.24 -8.59 -5.80
C ARG A 97 -15.34 -7.08 -5.57
N ALA A 98 -16.43 -6.61 -4.96
CA ALA A 98 -16.68 -5.18 -4.77
C ALA A 98 -15.58 -4.50 -3.94
N VAL A 99 -15.00 -5.21 -2.97
CA VAL A 99 -13.91 -4.70 -2.12
C VAL A 99 -12.63 -4.45 -2.92
N VAL A 100 -12.37 -5.30 -3.90
CA VAL A 100 -11.11 -5.28 -4.65
C VAL A 100 -11.19 -4.56 -6.00
N GLU A 101 -12.40 -4.20 -6.45
CA GLU A 101 -12.60 -3.43 -7.69
C GLU A 101 -11.82 -2.10 -7.68
N PRO A 102 -11.80 -1.31 -6.59
CA PRO A 102 -11.02 -0.07 -6.54
C PRO A 102 -9.50 -0.26 -6.59
N TRP A 103 -9.00 -1.49 -6.40
CA TRP A 103 -7.56 -1.78 -6.39
C TRP A 103 -6.99 -1.94 -7.78
N ARG A 104 -7.84 -1.93 -8.82
CA ARG A 104 -7.41 -2.01 -10.20
C ARG A 104 -6.36 -0.94 -10.50
N ASP A 105 -5.32 -1.36 -11.21
CA ASP A 105 -4.19 -0.54 -11.65
C ASP A 105 -3.28 0.01 -10.53
N GLN A 106 -3.65 -0.19 -9.26
CA GLN A 106 -2.84 0.14 -8.10
C GLN A 106 -1.64 -0.80 -7.94
N PHE A 107 -0.68 -0.39 -7.12
CA PHE A 107 0.51 -1.19 -6.83
C PHE A 107 0.33 -2.06 -5.60
N VAL A 108 1.11 -3.13 -5.56
CA VAL A 108 1.28 -3.99 -4.39
C VAL A 108 2.66 -3.72 -3.81
N ALA A 109 2.74 -3.50 -2.51
CA ALA A 109 3.97 -3.21 -1.80
C ALA A 109 4.16 -4.10 -0.57
N VAL A 110 5.41 -4.19 -0.11
CA VAL A 110 5.78 -4.71 1.22
C VAL A 110 6.35 -3.57 2.05
N GLU A 111 6.13 -3.62 3.35
CA GLU A 111 6.86 -2.76 4.29
C GLU A 111 8.32 -3.26 4.35
N GLU A 112 9.27 -2.38 4.06
CA GLU A 112 10.68 -2.61 4.35
C GLU A 112 10.91 -2.04 5.75
N THR A 113 11.29 -2.90 6.70
CA THR A 113 11.87 -2.41 7.95
C THR A 113 13.30 -2.04 7.62
N ASP A 114 13.65 -0.78 7.87
CA ASP A 114 15.04 -0.33 7.94
C ASP A 114 15.71 -1.10 9.09
N ALA A 115 16.19 -2.30 8.78
CA ALA A 115 16.94 -3.17 9.68
C ALA A 115 18.28 -3.44 9.02
N ASP A 116 19.04 -2.37 8.83
CA ASP A 116 20.48 -2.41 8.56
C ASP A 116 21.14 -1.38 9.51
N ASP A 117 21.38 -1.83 10.75
CA ASP A 117 22.40 -1.27 11.65
C ASP A 117 23.37 -2.41 12.03
#